data_AF-A0A350I8T7-F1
#
_entry.id   AF-A0A350I8T7-F1
#
_cell.length_a   1.000
_cell.length_b   1.000
_cell.length_c   1.000
_cell.angle_alpha   90.00
_cell.angle_beta   90.00
_cell.angle_gamma   90.00
#
_symmetry.space_group_name_H-M   'P 1'
#
loop_
_entity.id
_entity.type
_entity.pdbx_description
1 polymer ?
#
loop_
_entity_poly.entity_id
_entity_poly.type
_entity_poly.pdbx_seq_one_letter_code
_entity_poly.pdbx_strand_id
1 'polypeptide(L)'
;MAKHKIVSCYTKSGAAFNTITEAIETHMAASSATETTIAEYESWVDGQTNFTETKSLTSNGSAVASGTAGNGYALTRTWTQAKLAALAATWTSLAEAKGEPTTIGTGWTVTHTDTDPASGNPSPVWGGDGTGGPEGSTFGVEGI
;
A
#
# COMPACT_ATOMS: atom_id res chain seq x y z
N MET A 1 -20.02 5.85 8.27
CA MET A 1 -18.58 6.12 8.49
C MET A 1 -17.90 6.16 7.14
N ALA A 2 -17.08 7.18 6.89
CA ALA A 2 -16.39 7.33 5.62
C ALA A 2 -15.26 6.29 5.50
N LYS A 3 -14.87 5.93 4.27
CA LYS A 3 -13.97 4.80 4.01
C LYS A 3 -12.51 5.28 3.92
N HIS A 4 -11.60 4.62 4.63
CA HIS A 4 -10.16 4.88 4.56
C HIS A 4 -9.59 4.43 3.23
N LYS A 5 -8.63 5.18 2.69
CA LYS A 5 -7.90 4.82 1.48
C LYS A 5 -6.45 4.58 1.82
N ILE A 6 -6.04 3.32 1.80
CA ILE A 6 -4.65 2.91 1.92
C ILE A 6 -4.06 2.83 0.52
N VAL A 7 -3.08 3.68 0.23
CA VAL A 7 -2.29 3.63 -1.00
C VAL A 7 -0.94 3.02 -0.66
N SER A 8 -0.64 1.88 -1.29
CA SER A 8 0.67 1.22 -1.19
C SER A 8 1.39 1.37 -2.52
N CYS A 9 2.52 2.09 -2.53
CA CYS A 9 3.31 2.34 -3.73
C CYS A 9 4.57 1.49 -3.73
N TYR A 10 4.68 0.58 -4.69
CA TYR A 10 5.81 -0.33 -4.88
C TYR A 10 6.68 0.20 -6.01
N THR A 11 7.96 0.45 -5.76
CA THR A 11 8.91 0.98 -6.74
C THR A 11 10.12 0.06 -6.87
N LYS A 12 10.58 -0.19 -8.10
CA LYS A 12 11.82 -0.92 -8.38
C LYS A 12 12.79 -0.01 -9.12
N SER A 13 13.84 0.41 -8.44
CA SER A 13 14.86 1.28 -9.05
C SER A 13 15.54 0.58 -10.24
N GLY A 14 15.74 1.31 -11.33
CA GLY A 14 16.34 0.79 -12.56
C GLY A 14 15.45 -0.15 -13.39
N ALA A 15 14.19 -0.36 -13.00
CA ALA A 15 13.24 -1.14 -13.78
C ALA A 15 12.36 -0.25 -14.67
N ALA A 16 11.86 -0.84 -15.75
CA ALA A 16 10.83 -0.26 -16.61
C ALA A 16 9.81 -1.36 -16.95
N PHE A 17 8.55 -1.12 -16.61
CA PHE A 17 7.43 -2.01 -16.86
C PHE A 17 6.45 -1.31 -17.80
N ASN A 18 6.05 -1.98 -18.87
CA ASN A 18 5.07 -1.45 -19.82
C ASN A 18 3.64 -1.70 -19.36
N THR A 19 3.45 -2.69 -18.49
CA THR A 19 2.14 -3.03 -17.94
C THR A 19 2.18 -3.20 -16.43
N ILE A 20 1.03 -3.01 -15.80
CA ILE A 20 0.88 -3.25 -14.37
C ILE A 20 1.04 -4.73 -14.00
N THR A 21 0.62 -5.63 -14.88
CA THR A 21 0.78 -7.07 -14.73
C THR A 21 2.26 -7.45 -14.61
N GLU A 22 3.10 -6.95 -15.53
CA GLU A 22 4.55 -7.17 -15.49
C GLU A 22 5.15 -6.70 -14.15
N ALA A 23 4.75 -5.52 -13.68
CA ALA A 23 5.25 -4.96 -12.43
C ALA A 23 4.85 -5.81 -11.21
N ILE A 24 3.58 -6.23 -11.13
CA ILE A 24 3.06 -7.02 -10.00
C ILE A 24 3.67 -8.42 -9.99
N GLU A 25 3.75 -9.11 -11.14
CA GLU A 25 4.35 -10.44 -11.22
C GLU A 25 5.85 -10.42 -10.93
N THR A 26 6.56 -9.38 -11.40
CA THR A 26 7.98 -9.18 -11.04
C THR A 26 8.16 -8.94 -9.54
N HIS A 27 7.23 -8.24 -8.89
CA HIS A 27 7.25 -8.07 -7.45
C HIS A 27 6.93 -9.37 -6.70
N MET A 28 5.90 -10.11 -7.13
CA MET A 28 5.54 -11.39 -6.51
C MET A 28 6.70 -12.39 -6.56
N ALA A 29 7.34 -12.53 -7.72
CA ALA A 29 8.54 -13.38 -7.88
C ALA A 29 9.74 -12.93 -7.02
N ALA A 30 9.78 -11.67 -6.62
CA ALA A 30 10.80 -11.10 -5.73
C ALA A 30 10.43 -11.18 -4.23
N SER A 31 9.20 -11.58 -3.93
CA SER A 31 8.64 -11.64 -2.58
C SER A 31 8.47 -13.09 -2.11
N SER A 32 8.13 -13.29 -0.84
CA SER A 32 7.71 -14.58 -0.31
C SER A 32 6.20 -14.83 -0.44
N ALA A 33 5.53 -14.13 -1.36
CA ALA A 33 4.10 -14.31 -1.61
C ALA A 33 3.81 -15.73 -2.13
N THR A 34 2.62 -16.24 -1.81
CA THR A 34 2.13 -17.54 -2.28
C THR A 34 1.63 -17.47 -3.72
N GLU A 35 1.10 -16.31 -4.11
CA GLU A 35 0.66 -15.99 -5.45
C GLU A 35 1.87 -15.72 -6.34
N THR A 36 1.87 -16.31 -7.53
CA THR A 36 2.96 -16.18 -8.51
C THR A 36 2.50 -15.50 -9.80
N THR A 37 1.20 -15.38 -10.01
CA THR A 37 0.57 -14.78 -11.19
C THR A 37 -0.45 -13.72 -10.81
N ILE A 38 -0.71 -12.76 -11.72
CA ILE A 38 -1.73 -11.73 -11.48
C ILE A 38 -3.13 -12.34 -11.28
N ALA A 39 -3.43 -13.46 -11.92
CA ALA A 39 -4.73 -14.12 -11.82
C ALA A 39 -4.95 -14.75 -10.43
N GLU A 40 -3.91 -15.33 -9.83
CA GLU A 40 -3.96 -15.83 -8.45
C GLU A 40 -4.15 -14.68 -7.46
N TYR A 41 -3.39 -13.60 -7.66
CA TYR A 41 -3.53 -12.38 -6.87
C TYR A 41 -4.94 -11.79 -6.97
N GLU A 42 -5.51 -11.72 -8.16
CA GLU A 42 -6.87 -11.21 -8.37
C GLU A 42 -7.93 -12.12 -7.75
N SER A 43 -7.76 -13.43 -7.84
CA SER A 43 -8.65 -14.39 -7.16
C SER A 43 -8.59 -14.22 -5.64
N TRP A 44 -7.40 -13.95 -5.08
CA TRP A 44 -7.25 -13.64 -3.66
C TRP A 44 -7.93 -12.33 -3.28
N VAL A 45 -7.74 -11.26 -4.07
CA VAL A 45 -8.39 -9.94 -3.86
C VAL A 45 -9.92 -10.07 -3.92
N ASP A 46 -10.45 -10.79 -4.91
CA ASP A 46 -11.90 -11.00 -5.08
C ASP A 46 -12.51 -11.79 -3.91
N GLY A 47 -11.72 -12.66 -3.27
CA GLY A 47 -12.10 -13.34 -2.04
C GLY A 47 -12.12 -12.44 -0.80
N GLN A 48 -11.54 -11.24 -0.86
CA GLN A 48 -11.51 -10.32 0.29
C GLN A 48 -12.85 -9.59 0.43
N THR A 49 -13.51 -9.80 1.57
CA THR A 49 -14.69 -8.99 1.91
C THR A 49 -14.33 -7.68 2.60
N ASN A 50 -13.05 -7.46 2.91
CA ASN A 50 -12.61 -6.44 3.84
C ASN A 50 -12.25 -5.09 3.22
N PHE A 51 -11.92 -5.10 1.93
CA PHE A 51 -11.59 -3.92 1.16
C PHE A 51 -11.98 -4.12 -0.30
N THR A 52 -12.01 -3.02 -1.04
CA THR A 52 -11.96 -3.04 -2.50
C THR A 52 -10.60 -2.52 -2.95
N GLU A 53 -10.03 -3.05 -4.03
CA GLU A 53 -8.72 -2.63 -4.53
C GLU A 53 -8.81 -2.07 -5.95
N THR A 54 -8.04 -1.03 -6.20
CA THR A 54 -7.71 -0.57 -7.56
C THR A 54 -6.20 -0.53 -7.72
N LYS A 55 -5.74 -0.73 -8.95
CA LYS A 55 -4.32 -0.87 -9.25
C LYS A 55 -3.93 0.15 -10.34
N SER A 56 -2.76 0.75 -10.24
CA SER A 56 -2.22 1.62 -11.29
C SER A 56 -0.73 1.38 -11.50
N LEU A 57 -0.28 1.47 -12.76
CA LEU A 57 1.14 1.52 -13.07
C LEU A 57 1.67 2.89 -12.65
N THR A 58 2.85 2.94 -12.05
CA THR A 58 3.41 4.18 -11.50
C THR A 58 4.86 4.40 -11.87
N SER A 59 5.26 5.67 -11.87
CA SER A 59 6.65 6.11 -11.83
C SER A 59 6.86 6.83 -10.52
N ASN A 60 7.67 6.25 -9.63
CA ASN A 60 7.94 6.76 -8.28
C ASN A 60 6.65 7.09 -7.50
N GLY A 61 5.68 6.18 -7.53
CA GLY A 61 4.40 6.32 -6.83
C GLY A 61 3.36 7.21 -7.52
N SER A 62 3.70 7.91 -8.60
CA SER A 62 2.75 8.68 -9.41
C SER A 62 2.22 7.87 -10.58
N ALA A 63 0.90 7.84 -10.78
CA ALA A 63 0.29 7.11 -11.89
C ALA A 63 0.84 7.60 -13.25
N VAL A 64 1.15 6.65 -14.14
CA VAL A 64 1.60 6.97 -15.50
C VAL A 64 0.44 6.91 -16.48
N ALA A 65 0.53 7.68 -17.56
CA ALA A 65 -0.44 7.62 -18.65
C ALA A 65 -0.36 6.27 -19.38
N SER A 66 -1.48 5.87 -20.01
CA SER A 66 -1.50 4.66 -20.84
C SER A 66 -0.41 4.72 -21.93
N GLY A 67 0.29 3.60 -22.11
CA GLY A 67 1.42 3.50 -23.05
C GLY A 67 2.75 4.09 -22.55
N THR A 68 2.78 4.65 -21.34
CA THR A 68 4.04 5.10 -20.70
C THR A 68 4.53 4.03 -19.73
N ALA A 69 5.82 3.68 -19.82
CA ALA A 69 6.41 2.73 -18.88
C ALA A 69 6.52 3.35 -17.48
N GLY A 70 6.22 2.54 -16.46
CA GLY A 70 6.43 2.86 -15.06
C GLY A 70 7.65 2.13 -14.50
N ASN A 71 8.09 2.49 -13.30
CA ASN A 71 9.10 1.73 -12.55
C ASN A 71 8.50 1.00 -11.33
N GLY A 72 7.17 0.89 -11.29
CA GLY A 72 6.46 0.34 -10.15
C GLY A 72 4.95 0.36 -10.32
N TYR A 73 4.22 0.12 -9.23
CA TYR A 73 2.76 0.12 -9.22
C TYR A 73 2.21 0.59 -7.87
N ALA A 74 0.99 1.10 -7.88
CA ALA A 74 0.26 1.47 -6.67
C ALA A 74 -0.99 0.62 -6.51
N LEU A 75 -1.23 0.14 -5.30
CA LEU A 75 -2.47 -0.50 -4.87
C LEU A 75 -3.23 0.49 -3.99
N THR A 76 -4.44 0.87 -4.39
CA THR A 76 -5.34 1.66 -3.57
C THR A 76 -6.44 0.77 -3.02
N ARG A 77 -6.37 0.48 -1.73
CA ARG A 77 -7.36 -0.31 -1.01
C ARG A 77 -8.28 0.60 -0.22
N THR A 78 -9.58 0.45 -0.44
CA THR A 78 -10.60 1.21 0.27
C THR A 78 -11.22 0.34 1.37
N TRP A 79 -11.04 0.75 2.62
CA TRP A 79 -11.45 0.01 3.82
C TRP A 79 -12.59 0.71 4.55
N THR A 80 -13.42 -0.04 5.26
CA THR A 80 -14.20 0.56 6.34
C THR A 80 -13.31 0.75 7.56
N GLN A 81 -13.56 1.79 8.36
CA GLN A 81 -12.79 2.05 9.58
C GLN A 81 -12.71 0.83 10.51
N ALA A 82 -13.84 0.17 10.78
CA ALA A 82 -13.88 -1.01 11.63
C ALA A 82 -12.98 -2.16 11.15
N LYS A 83 -12.90 -2.37 9.83
CA LYS A 83 -12.08 -3.45 9.26
C LYS A 83 -10.60 -3.10 9.23
N LEU A 84 -10.28 -1.83 8.97
CA LEU A 84 -8.90 -1.35 9.04
C LEU A 84 -8.37 -1.39 10.48
N ALA A 85 -9.18 -0.99 11.46
CA ALA A 85 -8.86 -1.11 12.88
C ALA A 85 -8.68 -2.57 13.32
N ALA A 86 -9.54 -3.49 12.84
CA ALA A 86 -9.39 -4.91 13.11
C ALA A 86 -8.10 -5.50 12.52
N LEU A 87 -7.71 -5.07 11.30
CA LEU A 87 -6.41 -5.44 10.72
C LEU A 87 -5.24 -4.88 11.54
N ALA A 88 -5.29 -3.60 11.88
CA ALA A 88 -4.25 -2.95 12.67
C ALA A 88 -4.05 -3.61 14.05
N ALA A 89 -5.13 -4.12 14.65
CA ALA A 89 -5.05 -4.86 15.91
C ALA A 89 -4.32 -6.22 15.81
N THR A 90 -4.08 -6.74 14.60
CA THR A 90 -3.28 -7.96 14.40
C THR A 90 -1.78 -7.70 14.31
N TRP A 91 -1.38 -6.43 14.15
CA TRP A 91 0.02 -6.07 14.04
C TRP A 91 0.71 -6.17 15.39
N THR A 92 1.94 -6.68 15.34
CA THR A 92 2.78 -6.84 16.53
C THR A 92 3.77 -5.70 16.68
N SER A 93 3.93 -4.85 15.65
CA SER A 93 4.72 -3.62 15.73
C SER A 93 4.21 -2.50 14.83
N LEU A 94 4.41 -1.24 15.25
CA LEU A 94 4.11 -0.05 14.45
C LEU A 94 5.01 0.09 13.20
N ALA A 95 6.08 -0.70 13.11
CA ALA A 95 6.91 -0.77 11.91
C ALA A 95 6.14 -1.35 10.71
N GLU A 96 5.10 -2.15 10.96
CA GLU A 96 4.22 -2.75 9.93
C GLU A 96 3.28 -1.70 9.31
N ALA A 97 3.16 -0.53 9.93
CA ALA A 97 2.30 0.58 9.48
C ALA A 97 3.05 1.65 8.65
N LYS A 98 4.37 1.51 8.47
CA LYS A 98 5.29 2.57 8.02
C LYS A 98 4.91 3.22 6.68
N GLY A 99 4.90 4.56 6.67
CA GLY A 99 4.88 5.38 5.46
C GLY A 99 6.25 5.61 4.82
N GLU A 100 7.34 5.25 5.49
CA GLU A 100 8.70 5.36 4.97
C GLU A 100 9.01 4.26 3.94
N PRO A 101 9.80 4.55 2.88
CA PRO A 101 10.21 3.57 1.90
C PRO A 101 10.91 2.39 2.58
N THR A 102 10.24 1.25 2.63
CA THR A 102 10.81 0.03 3.18
C THR A 102 11.30 -0.84 2.04
N THR A 103 12.57 -1.20 2.04
CA THR A 103 13.10 -2.16 1.07
C THR A 103 12.48 -3.53 1.34
N ILE A 104 11.81 -4.09 0.34
CA ILE A 104 11.22 -5.42 0.36
C ILE A 104 11.80 -6.27 -0.76
N GLY A 105 12.03 -7.55 -0.47
CA GLY A 105 12.53 -8.52 -1.46
C GLY A 105 13.79 -8.06 -2.20
N THR A 106 13.93 -8.50 -3.45
CA THR A 106 15.10 -8.24 -4.31
C THR A 106 15.08 -6.84 -4.96
N GLY A 107 15.18 -5.80 -4.13
CA GLY A 107 15.39 -4.41 -4.56
C GLY A 107 14.12 -3.62 -4.88
N TRP A 108 12.97 -4.02 -4.32
CA TRP A 108 11.76 -3.21 -4.33
C TRP A 108 11.73 -2.31 -3.10
N THR A 109 11.11 -1.15 -3.21
CA THR A 109 10.76 -0.29 -2.08
C THR A 109 9.25 -0.12 -2.02
N VAL A 110 8.69 -0.05 -0.82
CA VAL A 110 7.26 0.22 -0.62
C VAL A 110 7.06 1.41 0.30
N THR A 111 6.12 2.29 -0.06
CA THR A 111 5.57 3.30 0.85
C THR A 111 4.08 3.08 1.03
N HIS A 112 3.57 3.48 2.18
CA HIS A 112 2.16 3.40 2.49
C HIS A 112 1.59 4.75 2.93
N THR A 113 0.37 5.06 2.51
CA THR A 113 -0.34 6.27 2.94
C THR A 113 -1.78 5.91 3.23
N ASP A 114 -2.22 6.10 4.47
CA ASP A 114 -3.65 6.14 4.82
C ASP A 114 -4.15 7.57 4.64
N THR A 115 -5.22 7.77 3.88
CA THR A 115 -5.91 9.06 3.80
C THR A 115 -7.16 9.01 4.69
N ASP A 116 -7.19 9.85 5.71
CA ASP A 116 -8.35 10.03 6.57
C ASP A 116 -9.52 10.58 5.73
N PRO A 117 -10.69 9.93 5.78
CA PRO A 117 -11.79 10.28 4.90
C PRO A 117 -12.64 11.46 5.38
N ALA A 118 -12.45 11.95 6.59
CA ALA A 118 -13.11 13.15 7.12
C ALA A 118 -12.34 14.44 6.78
N SER A 119 -11.01 14.37 6.83
CA SER A 119 -10.11 15.52 6.60
C SER A 119 -9.47 15.52 5.21
N GLY A 120 -9.38 14.37 4.55
CA GLY A 120 -8.64 14.21 3.29
C GLY A 120 -7.12 14.25 3.46
N ASN A 121 -6.63 14.34 4.70
CA ASN A 121 -5.21 14.40 5.01
C ASN A 121 -4.65 12.99 5.28
N PRO A 122 -3.33 12.79 5.13
CA PRO A 122 -2.70 11.57 5.60
C PRO A 122 -2.99 11.33 7.08
N SER A 123 -3.49 10.14 7.41
CA SER A 123 -3.68 9.74 8.80
C SER A 123 -2.32 9.38 9.41
N PRO A 124 -2.00 9.88 10.62
CA PRO A 124 -0.78 9.49 11.32
C PRO A 124 -0.81 8.05 11.84
N VAL A 125 -1.95 7.35 11.75
CA VAL A 125 -2.13 5.93 12.11
C VAL A 125 -3.15 5.31 11.16
N TRP A 126 -2.87 4.13 10.60
CA TRP A 126 -3.86 3.45 9.76
C TRP A 126 -5.14 3.17 10.55
N GLY A 127 -6.28 3.65 10.04
CA GLY A 127 -7.59 3.46 10.69
C GLY A 127 -7.85 4.38 11.88
N GLY A 128 -6.96 5.34 12.15
CA GLY A 128 -7.23 6.44 13.07
C GLY A 128 -8.26 7.41 12.48
N ASP A 129 -9.08 8.02 13.33
CA ASP A 129 -10.18 8.94 12.95
C ASP A 129 -9.79 10.42 13.00
N GLY A 130 -8.48 10.70 12.92
CA GLY A 130 -7.93 12.05 13.07
C GLY A 130 -7.98 12.61 14.49
N THR A 131 -8.49 11.89 15.50
CA THR A 131 -8.53 12.38 16.89
C THR A 131 -7.23 12.15 17.69
N GLY A 132 -6.18 11.67 17.02
CA GLY A 132 -4.94 11.26 17.68
C GLY A 132 -5.15 9.91 18.36
N GLY A 133 -4.49 8.87 17.83
CA GLY A 133 -4.29 7.65 18.60
C GLY A 133 -3.53 7.98 19.91
N PRO A 134 -3.53 7.07 20.90
CA PRO A 134 -2.86 7.28 22.18
C PRO A 134 -1.47 7.88 21.96
N GLU A 135 -1.17 8.95 22.72
CA GLU A 135 0.07 9.72 22.66
C GLU A 135 1.27 8.76 22.52
N GLY A 136 1.94 8.80 21.36
CA GLY A 136 3.00 7.85 20.99
C GLY A 136 2.86 7.21 19.62
N SER A 137 1.78 7.48 18.88
CA SER A 137 1.49 6.89 17.56
C SER A 137 1.57 7.88 16.39
N THR A 138 2.40 8.93 16.49
CA THR A 138 2.63 9.88 15.39
C THR A 138 3.72 9.38 14.44
N PHE A 139 3.42 9.25 13.14
CA PHE A 139 4.46 9.20 12.10
C PHE A 139 5.20 10.53 12.02
N GLY A 140 6.53 10.48 12.07
CA GLY A 140 7.41 11.58 11.68
C GLY A 140 8.33 12.10 12.79
N VAL A 141 9.62 11.83 12.57
CA VAL A 141 10.81 12.45 13.17
C VAL A 141 11.23 11.94 14.56
N GLU A 142 12.03 10.88 14.60
CA GLU A 142 13.25 10.88 15.41
C GLU A 142 14.39 10.15 14.68
N GLY A 143 15.45 10.90 14.38
CA GLY A 143 16.83 10.43 14.38
C GLY A 143 17.34 9.64 13.17
N ILE A 144 18.22 10.31 12.43
CA ILE A 144 19.43 9.81 11.73
C ILE A 144 19.72 8.31 11.91
#